data_AF-A0A673A390-F1
#
_entry.id   AF-A0A673A390-F1
#
_cell.length_a   1.000
_cell.length_b   1.000
_cell.length_c   1.000
_cell.angle_alpha   90.00
_cell.angle_beta   90.00
_cell.angle_gamma   90.00
#
_symmetry.space_group_name_H-M   'P 1'
#
loop_
_entity.id
_entity.type
_entity.pdbx_description
1 polymer ?
#
loop_
_entity_poly.entity_id
_entity_poly.type
_entity_poly.pdbx_seq_one_letter_code
_entity_poly.pdbx_strand_id
1 'polypeptide(L)'
;MSNSGGRRLKQWLMEQIQSAQYSGLQWEDDSRTMFRIPWKHAGKQDYNQEVDASIFKAWAVFKGKFKEGDKAEPATWKTRLRCALNKSPDFEEVTERSQLDISEPYKVYRIVPEEEQKHGKGSMMHIVTTGSGDITDMDCSPAEVEEFIKEEEGRSIQASPEYWSQSSISVFYSTASSQMMISFYYGGKLMQNSLVTHPEGCRISPGPQLGRGALYSSDSMQSINFPPAELIEYERQRHVTRKLLGHLERGVLVRANQEGIFIKRLCQSRVFWCGLGEVGLQQYSSMPCKLDRDAVVKIFDTGRFLHALQLHQEGQYPAPDPTVTLCFGEELQDLSTAKSKLIIVQITVLNYQHLLEAVNMRRSQPYCNNTNLDMSDEVVSDQMARIYQDLCSYSSPQRTPCYRDNMQITA
;
A
#
# COMPACT_ATOMS: atom_id res chain seq x y z
N MET A 1 6.60 -29.33 35.70
CA MET A 1 6.57 -28.78 34.32
C MET A 1 5.15 -28.32 34.05
N SER A 2 4.87 -27.02 34.06
CA SER A 2 3.52 -26.48 33.85
C SER A 2 3.19 -26.34 32.37
N ASN A 3 1.99 -26.73 31.99
CA ASN A 3 1.56 -26.81 30.59
C ASN A 3 1.32 -25.40 30.01
N SER A 4 2.19 -24.94 29.11
CA SER A 4 2.18 -23.57 28.55
C SER A 4 1.19 -23.35 27.40
N GLY A 5 0.45 -24.38 26.99
CA GLY A 5 -0.42 -24.39 25.81
C GLY A 5 -1.68 -23.53 25.96
N GLY A 6 -1.53 -22.21 25.87
CA GLY A 6 -2.68 -21.28 25.80
C GLY A 6 -2.42 -19.84 26.22
N ARG A 7 -1.32 -19.54 26.93
CA ARG A 7 -1.03 -18.18 27.41
C ARG A 7 -0.89 -17.16 26.26
N ARG A 8 -1.61 -16.05 26.35
CA ARG A 8 -1.59 -14.93 25.39
C ARG A 8 -0.28 -14.13 25.50
N LEU A 9 0.14 -13.48 24.40
CA LEU A 9 1.38 -12.68 24.34
C LEU A 9 1.42 -11.59 25.42
N LYS A 10 0.30 -10.87 25.63
CA LYS A 10 0.16 -9.79 26.62
C LYS A 10 0.64 -10.22 28.00
N GLN A 11 0.02 -11.26 28.55
CA GLN A 11 0.35 -11.79 29.88
C GLN A 11 1.82 -12.21 29.99
N TRP A 12 2.32 -12.99 29.02
CA TRP A 12 3.70 -13.46 29.06
C TRP A 12 4.72 -12.31 29.07
N LEU A 13 4.49 -11.29 28.23
CA LEU A 13 5.41 -10.17 28.11
C LEU A 13 5.40 -9.28 29.37
N MET A 14 4.23 -9.05 29.96
CA MET A 14 4.13 -8.37 31.26
C MET A 14 4.87 -9.15 32.37
N GLU A 15 4.75 -10.48 32.41
CA GLU A 15 5.53 -11.33 33.31
C GLU A 15 7.05 -11.18 33.07
N GLN A 16 7.50 -11.03 31.82
CA GLN A 16 8.94 -10.84 31.51
C GLN A 16 9.46 -9.44 31.87
N ILE A 17 8.65 -8.39 31.69
CA ILE A 17 9.03 -7.03 32.10
C ILE A 17 9.10 -6.97 33.64
N GLN A 18 8.12 -7.56 34.33
CA GLN A 18 8.07 -7.58 35.79
C GLN A 18 9.18 -8.44 36.43
N SER A 19 9.75 -9.42 35.71
CA SER A 19 10.85 -10.23 36.22
C SER A 19 12.19 -9.49 36.26
N ALA A 20 12.34 -8.39 35.52
CA ALA A 20 13.57 -7.62 35.36
C ALA A 20 14.81 -8.45 34.92
N GLN A 21 14.60 -9.64 34.34
CA GLN A 21 15.69 -10.56 33.95
C GLN A 21 16.40 -10.18 32.66
N TYR A 22 15.81 -9.30 31.85
CA TYR A 22 16.29 -8.97 30.50
C TYR A 22 16.77 -7.52 30.48
N SER A 23 18.08 -7.31 30.30
CA SER A 23 18.67 -5.95 30.29
C SER A 23 17.95 -5.04 29.31
N GLY A 24 17.52 -3.86 29.78
CA GLY A 24 16.82 -2.86 28.98
C GLY A 24 15.34 -3.14 28.65
N LEU A 25 14.77 -4.30 29.04
CA LEU A 25 13.33 -4.55 29.02
C LEU A 25 12.70 -3.99 30.30
N GLN A 26 11.97 -2.89 30.21
CA GLN A 26 11.39 -2.21 31.39
C GLN A 26 10.17 -1.36 31.02
N TRP A 27 9.40 -0.99 32.03
CA TRP A 27 8.38 0.06 31.93
C TRP A 27 9.02 1.44 31.66
N GLU A 28 8.32 2.27 30.89
CA GLU A 28 8.65 3.67 30.59
C GLU A 28 7.80 4.65 31.41
N ASP A 29 6.72 4.17 32.05
CA ASP A 29 5.79 4.95 32.87
C ASP A 29 5.40 4.20 34.17
N ASP A 30 5.16 4.95 35.24
CA ASP A 30 4.74 4.37 36.54
C ASP A 30 3.36 3.70 36.46
N SER A 31 2.50 4.16 35.54
CA SER A 31 1.19 3.56 35.23
C SER A 31 1.28 2.24 34.45
N ARG A 32 2.47 1.80 34.04
CA ARG A 32 2.73 0.53 33.34
C ARG A 32 1.87 0.33 32.09
N THR A 33 1.67 1.41 31.34
CA THR A 33 0.98 1.41 30.05
C THR A 33 1.94 1.33 28.87
N MET A 34 3.21 1.69 29.06
CA MET A 34 4.26 1.71 28.05
C MET A 34 5.52 1.01 28.56
N PHE A 35 6.14 0.22 27.70
CA PHE A 35 7.39 -0.47 28.00
C PHE A 35 8.32 -0.43 26.80
N ARG A 36 9.63 -0.51 27.06
CA ARG A 36 10.65 -0.62 26.01
C ARG A 36 11.19 -2.03 25.88
N ILE A 37 11.52 -2.43 24.65
CA ILE A 37 12.24 -3.67 24.31
C ILE A 37 13.59 -3.30 23.68
N PRO A 38 14.72 -3.86 24.14
CA PRO A 38 16.02 -3.72 23.48
C PRO A 38 15.96 -4.16 22.02
N TRP A 39 16.56 -3.39 21.13
CA TRP A 39 16.45 -3.59 19.69
C TRP A 39 17.79 -3.65 18.94
N LYS A 40 18.89 -3.94 19.64
CA LYS A 40 20.24 -4.04 19.05
C LYS A 40 20.30 -4.92 17.80
N HIS A 41 21.10 -4.51 16.83
CA HIS A 41 21.23 -5.16 15.53
C HIS A 41 22.37 -6.17 15.53
N ALA A 42 22.10 -7.40 15.08
CA ALA A 42 23.06 -8.51 15.05
C ALA A 42 24.30 -8.30 14.14
N GLY A 43 24.35 -7.20 13.38
CA GLY A 43 25.51 -6.79 12.59
C GLY A 43 26.38 -5.71 13.24
N LYS A 44 26.05 -5.26 14.46
CA LYS A 44 26.90 -4.37 15.25
C LYS A 44 28.05 -5.17 15.88
N GLN A 45 29.25 -4.58 15.97
CA GLN A 45 30.45 -5.24 16.48
C GLN A 45 30.33 -5.61 17.97
N ASP A 46 29.56 -4.84 18.72
CA ASP A 46 29.27 -4.99 20.15
C ASP A 46 27.95 -5.74 20.42
N TYR A 47 27.48 -6.54 19.47
CA TYR A 47 26.31 -7.40 19.63
C TYR A 47 26.67 -8.69 20.37
N ASN A 48 26.12 -8.87 21.58
CA ASN A 48 26.23 -10.10 22.34
C ASN A 48 24.92 -10.90 22.20
N GLN A 49 24.97 -12.01 21.46
CA GLN A 49 23.82 -12.89 21.25
C GLN A 49 23.13 -13.35 22.55
N GLU A 50 23.86 -13.59 23.63
CA GLU A 50 23.25 -14.09 24.88
C GLU A 50 22.43 -13.03 25.59
N VAL A 51 22.89 -11.77 25.52
CA VAL A 51 22.24 -10.60 26.15
C VAL A 51 21.20 -9.99 25.20
N ASP A 52 21.60 -9.59 24.00
CA ASP A 52 20.76 -8.89 23.03
C ASP A 52 19.67 -9.77 22.38
N ALA A 53 19.84 -11.10 22.42
CA ALA A 53 18.81 -12.03 21.98
C ALA A 53 18.00 -12.65 23.12
N SER A 54 18.30 -12.33 24.39
CA SER A 54 17.74 -12.99 25.58
C SER A 54 16.20 -13.06 25.58
N ILE A 55 15.51 -11.92 25.46
CA ILE A 55 14.05 -11.85 25.45
C ILE A 55 13.44 -12.54 24.21
N PHE A 56 14.11 -12.47 23.06
CA PHE A 56 13.67 -13.14 21.84
C PHE A 56 13.81 -14.67 21.95
N LYS A 57 14.92 -15.15 22.54
CA LYS A 57 15.16 -16.56 22.88
C LYS A 57 14.10 -17.07 23.86
N ALA A 58 13.80 -16.30 24.90
CA ALA A 58 12.76 -16.62 25.87
C ALA A 58 11.37 -16.78 25.23
N TRP A 59 10.99 -15.91 24.28
CA TRP A 59 9.76 -16.07 23.51
C TRP A 59 9.76 -17.35 22.66
N ALA A 60 10.89 -17.68 22.05
CA ALA A 60 11.02 -18.91 21.25
C ALA A 60 10.90 -20.18 22.10
N VAL A 61 11.49 -20.20 23.30
CA VAL A 61 11.32 -21.27 24.31
C VAL A 61 9.85 -21.35 24.74
N PHE A 62 9.25 -20.22 25.11
CA PHE A 62 7.86 -20.16 25.59
C PHE A 62 6.83 -20.67 24.57
N LYS A 63 7.04 -20.38 23.28
CA LYS A 63 6.20 -20.91 22.18
C LYS A 63 6.55 -22.34 21.76
N GLY A 64 7.49 -23.01 22.45
CA GLY A 64 7.94 -24.36 22.12
C GLY A 64 8.62 -24.46 20.74
N LYS A 65 9.22 -23.36 20.27
CA LYS A 65 9.87 -23.23 18.94
C LYS A 65 11.40 -23.20 19.01
N PHE A 66 11.96 -23.47 20.20
CA PHE A 66 13.38 -23.67 20.48
C PHE A 66 13.51 -24.50 21.76
N LYS A 67 14.46 -25.45 21.79
CA LYS A 67 14.86 -26.24 22.95
C LYS A 67 16.37 -26.09 23.18
N GLU A 68 16.80 -26.35 24.40
CA GLU A 68 18.22 -26.36 24.74
C GLU A 68 18.94 -27.48 23.99
N GLY A 69 19.99 -27.13 23.24
CA GLY A 69 20.66 -28.00 22.27
C GLY A 69 20.29 -27.76 20.80
N ASP A 70 19.18 -27.06 20.50
CA ASP A 70 18.88 -26.63 19.13
C ASP A 70 19.88 -25.55 18.66
N LYS A 71 20.09 -25.45 17.34
CA LYS A 71 20.89 -24.36 16.74
C LYS A 71 20.24 -23.01 17.04
N ALA A 72 21.01 -22.10 17.64
CA ALA A 72 20.55 -20.75 17.96
C ALA A 72 20.31 -19.90 16.69
N GLU A 73 19.17 -19.22 16.61
CA GLU A 73 18.82 -18.32 15.50
C GLU A 73 18.20 -16.99 16.00
N PRO A 74 19.01 -16.05 16.50
CA PRO A 74 18.53 -14.77 17.04
C PRO A 74 17.65 -13.97 16.08
N ALA A 75 18.00 -13.94 14.80
CA ALA A 75 17.23 -13.23 13.77
C ALA A 75 15.83 -13.84 13.58
N THR A 76 15.72 -15.17 13.62
CA THR A 76 14.44 -15.89 13.56
C THR A 76 13.59 -15.59 14.79
N TRP A 77 14.20 -15.59 15.98
CA TRP A 77 13.51 -15.29 17.24
C TRP A 77 13.00 -13.84 17.30
N LYS A 78 13.85 -12.86 16.98
CA LYS A 78 13.49 -11.42 16.93
C LYS A 78 12.36 -11.17 15.94
N THR A 79 12.41 -11.82 14.77
CA THR A 79 11.33 -11.75 13.77
C THR A 79 10.01 -12.32 14.30
N ARG A 80 10.05 -13.46 14.99
CA ARG A 80 8.84 -14.10 15.57
C ARG A 80 8.19 -13.26 16.67
N LEU A 81 8.97 -12.62 17.55
CA LEU A 81 8.39 -11.73 18.57
C LEU A 81 7.81 -10.45 17.93
N ARG A 82 8.53 -9.81 17.00
CA ARG A 82 8.03 -8.65 16.23
C ARG A 82 6.70 -8.96 15.55
N CYS A 83 6.60 -10.08 14.84
CA CYS A 83 5.35 -10.47 14.17
C CYS A 83 4.22 -10.84 15.14
N ALA A 84 4.53 -11.20 16.39
CA ALA A 84 3.53 -11.43 17.42
C ALA A 84 3.01 -10.11 17.99
N LEU A 85 3.89 -9.15 18.29
CA LEU A 85 3.55 -7.79 18.72
C LEU A 85 2.67 -7.09 17.67
N ASN A 86 3.15 -6.97 16.43
CA ASN A 86 2.44 -6.27 15.34
C ASN A 86 1.10 -6.90 14.92
N LYS A 87 0.77 -8.12 15.39
CA LYS A 87 -0.52 -8.80 15.14
C LYS A 87 -1.43 -8.81 16.36
N SER A 88 -0.96 -8.33 17.50
CA SER A 88 -1.69 -8.40 18.76
C SER A 88 -2.47 -7.10 18.96
N PRO A 89 -3.82 -7.14 19.12
CA PRO A 89 -4.59 -5.92 19.41
C PRO A 89 -4.21 -5.32 20.78
N ASP A 90 -3.59 -6.11 21.66
CA ASP A 90 -3.08 -5.66 22.96
C ASP A 90 -1.90 -4.66 22.89
N PHE A 91 -1.26 -4.48 21.73
CA PHE A 91 -0.01 -3.71 21.61
C PHE A 91 0.02 -2.78 20.41
N GLU A 92 0.58 -1.60 20.63
CA GLU A 92 0.85 -0.59 19.61
C GLU A 92 2.30 -0.11 19.75
N GLU A 93 3.01 0.11 18.64
CA GLU A 93 4.39 0.62 18.67
C GLU A 93 4.36 2.15 18.74
N VAL A 94 4.98 2.73 19.79
CA VAL A 94 5.10 4.18 19.95
C VAL A 94 6.41 4.62 19.31
N THR A 95 6.36 4.93 18.02
CA THR A 95 7.53 5.23 17.19
C THR A 95 8.29 6.46 17.66
N GLU A 96 7.59 7.47 18.19
CA GLU A 96 8.13 8.77 18.60
C GLU A 96 8.99 8.67 19.87
N ARG A 97 8.78 7.61 20.66
CA ARG A 97 9.55 7.31 21.88
C ARG A 97 10.64 6.25 21.65
N SER A 98 10.68 5.63 20.48
CA SER A 98 11.66 4.59 20.15
C SER A 98 13.00 5.22 19.73
N GLN A 99 14.12 4.74 20.27
CA GLN A 99 15.45 5.28 19.96
C GLN A 99 16.34 4.18 19.36
N LEU A 100 16.63 4.29 18.05
CA LEU A 100 17.38 3.27 17.31
C LEU A 100 18.84 3.65 17.00
N ASP A 101 19.20 4.93 17.12
CA ASP A 101 20.51 5.48 16.74
C ASP A 101 21.50 5.65 17.92
N ILE A 102 21.08 5.28 19.13
CA ILE A 102 21.90 5.31 20.35
C ILE A 102 22.72 4.00 20.52
N SER A 103 23.61 3.97 21.52
CA SER A 103 24.45 2.79 21.83
C SER A 103 23.64 1.54 22.20
N GLU A 104 22.62 1.72 23.05
CA GLU A 104 21.69 0.68 23.51
C GLU A 104 20.28 0.94 22.96
N PRO A 105 20.04 0.65 21.66
CA PRO A 105 18.81 1.04 20.98
C PRO A 105 17.61 0.22 21.48
N TYR A 106 16.43 0.84 21.51
CA TYR A 106 15.19 0.23 21.99
C TYR A 106 13.97 0.70 21.20
N LYS A 107 12.89 -0.09 21.27
CA LYS A 107 11.55 0.25 20.78
C LYS A 107 10.57 0.35 21.93
N VAL A 108 9.69 1.33 21.90
CA VAL A 108 8.61 1.52 22.90
C VAL A 108 7.29 0.98 22.36
N TYR A 109 6.56 0.27 23.21
CA TYR A 109 5.24 -0.26 22.92
C TYR A 109 4.25 0.17 24.01
N ARG A 110 3.06 0.59 23.59
CA ARG A 110 1.89 0.87 24.44
C ARG A 110 1.02 -0.37 24.54
N ILE A 111 0.48 -0.63 25.74
CA ILE A 111 -0.56 -1.62 25.99
C ILE A 111 -1.92 -0.96 25.71
N VAL A 112 -2.67 -1.52 24.76
CA VAL A 112 -3.98 -0.98 24.35
C VAL A 112 -5.07 -1.48 25.32
N PRO A 113 -5.85 -0.58 25.97
CA PRO A 113 -7.00 -0.96 26.81
C PRO A 113 -8.09 -1.69 26.02
N GLU A 114 -8.81 -2.63 26.65
CA GLU A 114 -9.76 -3.51 25.93
C GLU A 114 -10.90 -2.75 25.22
N GLU A 115 -11.27 -1.56 25.69
CA GLU A 115 -12.28 -0.73 25.02
C GLU A 115 -11.78 -0.13 23.70
N GLU A 116 -10.49 0.19 23.59
CA GLU A 116 -9.86 0.68 22.36
C GLU A 116 -9.63 -0.46 21.34
N GLN A 117 -9.60 -1.72 21.78
CA GLN A 117 -9.37 -2.88 20.90
C GLN A 117 -10.54 -3.19 19.96
N LYS A 118 -11.76 -2.69 20.24
CA LYS A 118 -13.00 -3.12 19.56
C LYS A 118 -13.22 -2.56 18.14
N HIS A 119 -12.39 -1.64 17.65
CA HIS A 119 -12.57 -1.03 16.31
C HIS A 119 -11.39 -1.26 15.34
N GLY A 120 -10.52 -2.25 15.62
CA GLY A 120 -9.32 -2.55 14.83
C GLY A 120 -9.52 -3.56 13.68
N LYS A 121 -9.90 -3.07 12.50
CA LYS A 121 -9.68 -3.68 11.15
C LYS A 121 -10.09 -5.16 10.95
N GLY A 122 -11.26 -5.39 10.35
CA GLY A 122 -11.57 -6.66 9.69
C GLY A 122 -12.79 -6.61 8.77
N SER A 123 -12.59 -6.58 7.45
CA SER A 123 -13.62 -7.00 6.49
C SER A 123 -13.00 -7.38 5.13
N MET A 124 -12.79 -8.68 4.91
CA MET A 124 -13.04 -9.35 3.62
C MET A 124 -13.10 -10.89 3.80
N MET A 125 -14.33 -11.41 3.83
CA MET A 125 -14.80 -12.75 3.41
C MET A 125 -14.23 -14.06 4.01
N HIS A 126 -15.15 -14.94 4.45
CA HIS A 126 -15.06 -16.40 4.21
C HIS A 126 -16.44 -17.13 4.15
N ILE A 127 -17.01 -17.21 2.94
CA ILE A 127 -17.45 -18.45 2.22
C ILE A 127 -17.13 -19.80 2.94
N VAL A 128 -18.00 -20.82 3.12
CA VAL A 128 -19.43 -21.12 2.84
C VAL A 128 -19.94 -22.25 3.80
N THR A 129 -21.21 -22.69 3.63
CA THR A 129 -21.77 -24.07 3.80
C THR A 129 -22.38 -24.55 5.14
N THR A 130 -23.72 -24.73 5.10
CA THR A 130 -24.55 -25.86 5.62
C THR A 130 -24.44 -26.38 7.06
N GLY A 131 -25.62 -26.44 7.73
CA GLY A 131 -26.02 -27.66 8.46
C GLY A 131 -26.77 -27.49 9.80
N SER A 132 -28.11 -27.63 9.77
CA SER A 132 -28.99 -28.29 10.77
C SER A 132 -28.93 -27.94 12.27
N GLY A 133 -30.09 -27.68 12.92
CA GLY A 133 -30.23 -27.84 14.38
C GLY A 133 -31.17 -26.91 15.17
N ASP A 134 -32.45 -26.89 14.82
CA ASP A 134 -33.66 -26.80 15.67
C ASP A 134 -33.64 -26.31 17.16
N ILE A 135 -34.62 -25.44 17.50
CA ILE A 135 -35.32 -25.14 18.79
C ILE A 135 -34.51 -24.85 20.08
N THR A 136 -34.89 -23.89 20.95
CA THR A 136 -36.24 -23.60 21.50
C THR A 136 -36.59 -22.11 21.70
N ASP A 137 -37.89 -21.78 21.64
CA ASP A 137 -38.51 -20.50 22.05
C ASP A 137 -38.38 -20.14 23.54
N MET A 138 -38.47 -18.85 23.86
CA MET A 138 -39.41 -18.32 24.87
C MET A 138 -39.61 -16.78 24.72
N ASP A 139 -40.86 -16.32 24.89
CA ASP A 139 -41.34 -14.92 24.83
C ASP A 139 -40.65 -13.95 25.84
N CYS A 140 -40.68 -12.61 25.72
CA CYS A 140 -41.84 -11.74 25.48
C CYS A 140 -41.46 -10.27 25.17
N SER A 141 -42.44 -9.43 24.82
CA SER A 141 -42.28 -8.06 24.25
C SER A 141 -42.55 -6.90 25.27
N PRO A 142 -42.95 -5.66 24.89
CA PRO A 142 -41.98 -4.56 24.73
C PRO A 142 -42.33 -3.23 25.47
N ALA A 143 -41.31 -2.59 26.06
CA ALA A 143 -41.19 -1.17 26.40
C ALA A 143 -39.68 -0.93 26.67
N GLU A 144 -39.04 0.22 26.46
CA GLU A 144 -39.49 1.61 26.36
C GLU A 144 -38.66 2.34 25.27
N VAL A 145 -39.27 3.14 24.38
CA VAL A 145 -38.64 4.30 23.69
C VAL A 145 -39.72 5.06 22.88
N GLU A 146 -40.48 5.94 23.54
CA GLU A 146 -41.30 6.95 22.84
C GLU A 146 -41.41 8.23 23.67
N GLU A 147 -40.43 9.12 23.51
CA GLU A 147 -40.36 10.55 23.88
C GLU A 147 -39.02 11.07 23.31
N PHE A 148 -38.88 12.11 22.48
CA PHE A 148 -39.81 13.07 21.86
C PHE A 148 -39.34 13.43 20.43
N ILE A 149 -40.26 13.87 19.57
CA ILE A 149 -40.01 14.56 18.28
C ILE A 149 -40.81 15.88 18.27
N LYS A 150 -40.30 16.91 17.55
CA LYS A 150 -40.75 18.33 17.43
C LYS A 150 -40.35 19.23 18.61
N GLU A 151 -40.02 20.52 18.44
CA GLU A 151 -39.97 21.49 17.30
C GLU A 151 -38.54 22.12 17.25
N GLU A 152 -38.06 22.90 16.27
CA GLU A 152 -38.61 24.04 15.50
C GLU A 152 -38.06 24.13 14.06
N GLU A 153 -38.83 24.77 13.17
CA GLU A 153 -38.32 25.33 11.91
C GLU A 153 -37.97 26.83 12.06
N GLY A 154 -36.89 27.27 11.38
CA GLY A 154 -36.89 28.58 10.73
C GLY A 154 -35.89 29.65 11.23
N ARG A 155 -34.77 29.80 10.49
CA ARG A 155 -34.36 31.10 9.90
C ARG A 155 -33.19 30.98 8.91
N SER A 156 -33.55 31.04 7.62
CA SER A 156 -32.83 31.69 6.52
C SER A 156 -31.28 31.66 6.47
N ILE A 157 -30.74 30.85 5.56
CA ILE A 157 -29.57 31.24 4.73
C ILE A 157 -29.96 31.08 3.25
N GLN A 158 -29.51 32.02 2.41
CA GLN A 158 -29.93 32.16 1.01
C GLN A 158 -29.34 31.07 0.09
N ALA A 159 -30.00 30.92 -1.06
CA ALA A 159 -29.64 29.97 -2.11
C ALA A 159 -28.19 30.09 -2.61
N SER A 160 -27.65 28.97 -3.10
CA SER A 160 -26.49 28.91 -3.98
C SER A 160 -26.67 27.77 -4.99
N PRO A 161 -26.08 27.85 -6.19
CA PRO A 161 -26.67 27.22 -7.38
C PRO A 161 -26.39 25.73 -7.51
N GLU A 162 -27.29 25.04 -8.20
CA GLU A 162 -27.15 23.65 -8.64
C GLU A 162 -25.92 23.51 -9.56
N TYR A 163 -24.84 22.90 -9.07
CA TYR A 163 -23.69 22.55 -9.91
C TYR A 163 -23.20 21.13 -9.57
N TRP A 164 -23.67 20.19 -10.40
CA TRP A 164 -23.38 18.75 -10.43
C TRP A 164 -24.04 17.87 -9.36
N SER A 165 -24.99 17.06 -9.83
CA SER A 165 -25.52 15.89 -9.12
C SER A 165 -24.40 14.90 -8.78
N GLN A 166 -24.58 14.12 -7.70
CA GLN A 166 -23.64 13.10 -7.19
C GLN A 166 -23.42 11.87 -8.11
N SER A 167 -23.69 12.01 -9.41
CA SER A 167 -23.61 10.96 -10.43
C SER A 167 -22.37 11.06 -11.33
N SER A 168 -21.63 12.17 -11.28
CA SER A 168 -20.59 12.50 -12.28
C SER A 168 -19.24 11.78 -12.12
N ILE A 169 -19.03 11.01 -11.04
CA ILE A 169 -17.74 10.37 -10.70
C ILE A 169 -17.77 8.85 -10.93
N SER A 170 -18.94 8.23 -11.10
CA SER A 170 -19.11 6.77 -11.08
C SER A 170 -18.86 6.05 -12.42
N VAL A 171 -18.50 6.75 -13.51
CA VAL A 171 -18.55 6.21 -14.89
C VAL A 171 -17.19 5.72 -15.43
N PHE A 172 -16.11 5.75 -14.64
CA PHE A 172 -14.76 5.37 -15.12
C PHE A 172 -14.47 3.85 -15.21
N TYR A 173 -15.49 3.00 -15.15
CA TYR A 173 -15.35 1.54 -15.08
C TYR A 173 -15.54 0.83 -16.43
N SER A 174 -14.67 1.11 -17.42
CA SER A 174 -14.42 0.15 -18.51
C SER A 174 -13.06 0.33 -19.19
N THR A 175 -12.23 -0.71 -19.11
CA THR A 175 -11.08 -1.08 -19.97
C THR A 175 -10.16 -0.01 -20.60
N ALA A 176 -10.05 1.20 -20.04
CA ALA A 176 -9.01 2.14 -20.43
C ALA A 176 -7.64 1.48 -20.21
N SER A 177 -6.90 1.24 -21.30
CA SER A 177 -5.62 0.53 -21.28
C SER A 177 -4.71 1.12 -20.21
N SER A 178 -4.26 0.31 -19.25
CA SER A 178 -3.50 0.75 -18.08
C SER A 178 -2.03 1.01 -18.45
N GLN A 179 -1.84 1.98 -19.36
CA GLN A 179 -0.53 2.32 -19.92
C GLN A 179 0.32 3.01 -18.86
N MET A 180 1.51 2.47 -18.65
CA MET A 180 2.52 3.04 -17.76
C MET A 180 3.76 3.41 -18.55
N MET A 181 4.34 4.58 -18.27
CA MET A 181 5.70 4.90 -18.70
C MET A 181 6.68 4.50 -17.60
N ILE A 182 7.70 3.74 -17.97
CA ILE A 182 8.78 3.30 -17.07
C ILE A 182 10.07 4.03 -17.46
N SER A 183 10.52 4.95 -16.61
CA SER A 183 11.68 5.83 -16.88
C SER A 183 12.85 5.48 -15.96
N PHE A 184 14.00 5.13 -16.53
CA PHE A 184 15.19 4.67 -15.81
C PHE A 184 16.23 5.77 -15.68
N TYR A 185 16.76 5.99 -14.47
CA TYR A 185 17.82 6.97 -14.21
C TYR A 185 18.99 6.35 -13.45
N TYR A 186 20.22 6.66 -13.87
CA TYR A 186 21.45 6.27 -13.18
C TYR A 186 22.22 7.52 -12.73
N GLY A 187 22.33 7.75 -11.41
CA GLY A 187 22.95 8.98 -10.87
C GLY A 187 22.25 10.25 -11.35
N GLY A 188 20.91 10.22 -11.40
CA GLY A 188 20.09 11.33 -11.88
C GLY A 188 20.06 11.54 -13.40
N LYS A 189 20.93 10.89 -14.19
CA LYS A 189 20.88 10.93 -15.66
C LYS A 189 19.80 9.99 -16.18
N LEU A 190 18.88 10.49 -17.02
CA LEU A 190 17.90 9.65 -17.72
C LEU A 190 18.62 8.73 -18.71
N MET A 191 18.29 7.44 -18.66
CA MET A 191 18.93 6.38 -19.45
C MET A 191 17.99 5.78 -20.50
N GLN A 192 16.72 5.57 -20.16
CA GLN A 192 15.74 4.93 -21.05
C GLN A 192 14.31 5.22 -20.57
N ASN A 193 13.38 5.39 -21.51
CA ASN A 193 11.94 5.35 -21.28
C ASN A 193 11.37 4.09 -21.94
N SER A 194 10.41 3.42 -21.30
CA SER A 194 9.76 2.22 -21.84
C SER A 194 8.26 2.25 -21.59
N LEU A 195 7.46 2.20 -22.66
CA LEU A 195 6.00 2.13 -22.57
C LEU A 195 5.56 0.69 -22.25
N VAL A 196 4.74 0.55 -21.22
CA VAL A 196 4.06 -0.70 -20.86
C VAL A 196 2.61 -0.60 -21.29
N THR A 197 2.19 -1.45 -22.22
CA THR A 197 0.80 -1.51 -22.72
C THR A 197 0.09 -2.82 -22.36
N HIS A 198 0.82 -3.81 -21.84
CA HIS A 198 0.31 -5.13 -21.56
C HIS A 198 -0.67 -5.15 -20.36
N PRO A 199 -1.86 -5.77 -20.48
CA PRO A 199 -2.95 -5.64 -19.49
C PRO A 199 -2.64 -6.25 -18.11
N GLU A 200 -1.76 -7.26 -18.07
CA GLU A 200 -1.26 -7.87 -16.83
C GLU A 200 -0.13 -7.05 -16.17
N GLY A 201 0.34 -5.99 -16.84
CA GLY A 201 1.50 -5.19 -16.43
C GLY A 201 2.84 -5.72 -16.94
N CYS A 202 3.92 -5.39 -16.23
CA CYS A 202 5.29 -5.71 -16.62
C CYS A 202 6.14 -6.34 -15.51
N ARG A 203 7.22 -6.99 -15.94
CA ARG A 203 8.34 -7.41 -15.09
C ARG A 203 9.56 -6.54 -15.42
N ILE A 204 10.16 -5.94 -14.40
CA ILE A 204 11.36 -5.12 -14.54
C ILE A 204 12.57 -5.90 -14.00
N SER A 205 13.53 -6.26 -14.86
CA SER A 205 14.72 -7.07 -14.51
C SER A 205 15.91 -6.78 -15.44
N PRO A 206 17.18 -7.03 -15.07
CA PRO A 206 18.33 -6.69 -15.92
C PRO A 206 18.45 -7.44 -17.26
N GLY A 207 17.74 -8.56 -17.43
CA GLY A 207 17.77 -9.34 -18.66
C GLY A 207 16.81 -10.54 -18.64
N PRO A 208 16.67 -11.25 -19.77
CA PRO A 208 15.79 -12.42 -19.91
C PRO A 208 16.29 -13.62 -19.08
N GLN A 209 15.35 -14.38 -18.52
CA GLN A 209 15.63 -15.53 -17.66
C GLN A 209 15.98 -16.78 -18.50
N LEU A 210 17.23 -16.90 -18.91
CA LEU A 210 17.77 -18.08 -19.61
C LEU A 210 18.22 -19.16 -18.60
N GLY A 211 17.29 -19.80 -17.88
CA GLY A 211 17.61 -20.80 -16.86
C GLY A 211 16.47 -21.76 -16.49
N ARG A 212 16.81 -23.04 -16.30
CA ARG A 212 15.85 -24.14 -16.00
C ARG A 212 14.97 -23.84 -14.78
N GLY A 213 13.65 -24.03 -14.92
CA GLY A 213 12.69 -23.93 -13.81
C GLY A 213 11.81 -22.69 -13.84
N ALA A 214 11.23 -22.36 -15.01
CA ALA A 214 10.29 -21.27 -15.17
C ALA A 214 8.92 -21.59 -14.53
N LEU A 215 8.85 -21.65 -13.19
CA LEU A 215 7.58 -21.61 -12.45
C LEU A 215 6.86 -20.24 -12.57
N TYR A 216 7.51 -19.28 -13.22
CA TYR A 216 6.97 -18.01 -13.70
C TYR A 216 7.40 -17.80 -15.16
N SER A 217 6.96 -18.67 -16.07
CA SER A 217 7.08 -18.41 -17.52
C SER A 217 6.48 -17.05 -17.86
N SER A 218 7.17 -16.29 -18.70
CA SER A 218 6.95 -14.84 -18.83
C SER A 218 5.79 -14.46 -19.76
N ASP A 219 5.01 -15.43 -20.24
CA ASP A 219 3.99 -15.25 -21.28
C ASP A 219 2.80 -14.39 -20.83
N SER A 220 2.66 -14.13 -19.52
CA SER A 220 1.62 -13.27 -18.98
C SER A 220 2.05 -11.83 -18.70
N MET A 221 3.32 -11.40 -18.86
CA MET A 221 3.71 -10.01 -18.54
C MET A 221 4.79 -9.48 -19.49
N GLN A 222 4.70 -8.19 -19.83
CA GLN A 222 5.72 -7.52 -20.65
C GLN A 222 7.07 -7.46 -19.91
N SER A 223 8.13 -7.95 -20.53
CA SER A 223 9.49 -7.84 -19.98
C SER A 223 10.08 -6.46 -20.29
N ILE A 224 10.48 -5.73 -19.25
CA ILE A 224 11.17 -4.45 -19.33
C ILE A 224 12.57 -4.62 -18.74
N ASN A 225 13.60 -4.28 -19.51
CA ASN A 225 14.97 -4.45 -19.06
C ASN A 225 15.55 -3.18 -18.45
N PHE A 226 16.33 -3.31 -17.36
CA PHE A 226 17.19 -2.21 -16.91
C PHE A 226 18.24 -1.90 -17.98
N PRO A 227 18.55 -0.62 -18.26
CA PRO A 227 19.62 -0.26 -19.19
C PRO A 227 20.97 -0.85 -18.76
N PRO A 228 21.81 -1.34 -19.69
CA PRO A 228 23.12 -1.90 -19.34
C PRO A 228 24.01 -0.84 -18.66
N ALA A 229 24.79 -1.26 -17.66
CA ALA A 229 25.67 -0.35 -16.92
C ALA A 229 26.75 0.27 -17.81
N GLU A 230 27.08 -0.38 -18.93
CA GLU A 230 28.01 0.04 -19.97
C GLU A 230 27.68 1.44 -20.54
N LEU A 231 26.42 1.89 -20.43
CA LEU A 231 25.97 3.24 -20.82
C LEU A 231 26.37 4.34 -19.81
N ILE A 232 26.90 3.98 -18.64
CA ILE A 232 27.36 4.93 -17.61
C ILE A 232 28.77 5.38 -17.95
N GLU A 233 28.98 6.69 -18.09
CA GLU A 233 30.28 7.29 -18.42
C GLU A 233 31.32 7.13 -17.29
N TYR A 234 30.93 7.40 -16.05
CA TYR A 234 31.84 7.37 -14.90
C TYR A 234 32.17 5.96 -14.42
N GLU A 235 33.43 5.53 -14.56
CA GLU A 235 33.87 4.15 -14.24
C GLU A 235 33.51 3.68 -12.83
N ARG A 236 33.70 4.55 -11.82
CA ARG A 236 33.38 4.22 -10.42
C ARG A 236 31.88 3.95 -10.24
N GLN A 237 31.03 4.77 -10.84
CA GLN A 237 29.58 4.59 -10.82
C GLN A 237 29.21 3.32 -11.59
N ARG A 238 29.74 3.13 -12.81
CA ARG A 238 29.54 1.96 -13.66
C ARG A 238 29.81 0.66 -12.91
N HIS A 239 30.95 0.56 -12.22
CA HIS A 239 31.31 -0.63 -11.46
C HIS A 239 30.30 -0.94 -10.34
N VAL A 240 29.90 0.08 -9.56
CA VAL A 240 28.94 -0.11 -8.46
C VAL A 240 27.54 -0.43 -8.97
N THR A 241 27.05 0.27 -10.01
CA THR A 241 25.74 -0.02 -10.63
C THR A 241 25.72 -1.41 -11.25
N ARG A 242 26.79 -1.85 -11.94
CA ARG A 242 26.89 -3.23 -12.47
C ARG A 242 26.78 -4.29 -11.37
N LYS A 243 27.46 -4.09 -10.24
CA LYS A 243 27.35 -4.97 -9.07
C LYS A 243 25.93 -4.99 -8.49
N LEU A 244 25.27 -3.83 -8.42
CA LEU A 244 23.87 -3.73 -7.97
C LEU A 244 22.91 -4.45 -8.93
N LEU A 245 23.07 -4.32 -10.24
CA LEU A 245 22.24 -5.03 -11.24
C LEU A 245 22.29 -6.55 -11.05
N GLY A 246 23.43 -7.14 -10.69
CA GLY A 246 23.52 -8.57 -10.35
C GLY A 246 22.62 -9.01 -9.18
N HIS A 247 22.27 -8.11 -8.26
CA HIS A 247 21.30 -8.38 -7.20
C HIS A 247 19.84 -8.11 -7.60
N LEU A 248 19.60 -7.65 -8.84
CA LEU A 248 18.28 -7.34 -9.41
C LEU A 248 17.72 -8.40 -10.37
N GLU A 249 18.44 -9.50 -10.64
CA GLU A 249 18.04 -10.55 -11.60
C GLU A 249 16.58 -11.01 -11.50
N ARG A 250 16.09 -11.37 -10.29
CA ARG A 250 14.68 -11.77 -10.10
C ARG A 250 13.69 -10.64 -10.41
N GLY A 251 14.11 -9.38 -10.29
CA GLY A 251 13.36 -8.19 -10.68
C GLY A 251 12.27 -7.76 -9.70
N VAL A 252 11.36 -6.93 -10.22
CA VAL A 252 10.07 -6.58 -9.61
C VAL A 252 8.95 -6.84 -10.62
N LEU A 253 7.76 -7.19 -10.13
CA LEU A 253 6.54 -7.26 -10.95
C LEU A 253 5.71 -6.01 -10.66
N VAL A 254 5.20 -5.33 -11.70
CA VAL A 254 4.37 -4.13 -11.60
C VAL A 254 3.10 -4.36 -12.39
N ARG A 255 1.94 -4.09 -11.79
CA ARG A 255 0.63 -4.13 -12.45
C ARG A 255 -0.16 -2.88 -12.14
N ALA A 256 -0.76 -2.26 -13.15
CA ALA A 256 -1.78 -1.24 -12.98
C ALA A 256 -3.17 -1.83 -13.21
N ASN A 257 -4.16 -1.32 -12.50
CA ASN A 257 -5.58 -1.57 -12.71
C ASN A 257 -6.38 -0.31 -12.33
N GLN A 258 -7.71 -0.42 -12.26
CA GLN A 258 -8.60 0.69 -11.87
C GLN A 258 -8.34 1.22 -10.45
N GLU A 259 -7.91 0.37 -9.50
CA GLU A 259 -7.64 0.79 -8.13
C GLU A 259 -6.29 1.52 -7.97
N GLY A 260 -5.33 1.26 -8.85
CA GLY A 260 -4.02 1.92 -8.89
C GLY A 260 -2.88 1.01 -9.34
N ILE A 261 -1.67 1.24 -8.84
CA ILE A 261 -0.47 0.46 -9.16
C ILE A 261 -0.10 -0.45 -7.99
N PHE A 262 0.15 -1.71 -8.30
CA PHE A 262 0.61 -2.75 -7.38
C PHE A 262 2.00 -3.23 -7.81
N ILE A 263 2.88 -3.46 -6.82
CA ILE A 263 4.23 -3.97 -7.03
C ILE A 263 4.51 -5.20 -6.17
N LYS A 264 5.32 -6.13 -6.68
CA LYS A 264 5.88 -7.26 -5.93
C LYS A 264 7.39 -7.34 -6.13
N ARG A 265 8.16 -7.22 -5.04
CA ARG A 265 9.63 -7.26 -5.07
C ARG A 265 10.15 -8.69 -5.01
N LEU A 266 10.89 -9.14 -6.04
CA LEU A 266 11.47 -10.50 -6.10
C LEU A 266 13.01 -10.50 -5.97
N CYS A 267 13.66 -9.40 -6.36
CA CYS A 267 15.11 -9.19 -6.31
C CYS A 267 15.72 -9.38 -4.91
N GLN A 268 17.04 -9.57 -4.86
CA GLN A 268 17.78 -9.68 -3.60
C GLN A 268 17.99 -8.29 -2.99
N SER A 269 18.34 -7.30 -3.83
CA SER A 269 18.58 -5.93 -3.39
C SER A 269 17.37 -5.30 -2.70
N ARG A 270 17.60 -4.36 -1.78
CA ARG A 270 16.55 -3.55 -1.17
C ARG A 270 15.95 -2.59 -2.20
N VAL A 271 14.66 -2.34 -2.11
CA VAL A 271 13.94 -1.37 -2.94
C VAL A 271 13.11 -0.49 -2.02
N PHE A 272 13.17 0.82 -2.22
CA PHE A 272 12.32 1.80 -1.56
C PHE A 272 11.42 2.45 -2.61
N TRP A 273 10.27 2.97 -2.20
CA TRP A 273 9.34 3.66 -3.08
C TRP A 273 8.78 4.91 -2.43
N CYS A 274 8.43 5.89 -3.25
CA CYS A 274 7.80 7.14 -2.87
C CYS A 274 6.77 7.49 -3.95
N GLY A 275 5.53 7.74 -3.57
CA GLY A 275 4.43 8.12 -4.47
C GLY A 275 3.62 9.27 -3.87
N LEU A 276 2.43 9.52 -4.41
CA LEU A 276 1.52 10.56 -3.93
C LEU A 276 1.34 10.48 -2.41
N GLY A 277 1.85 11.51 -1.71
CA GLY A 277 1.76 11.63 -0.26
C GLY A 277 0.34 11.80 0.24
N GLU A 278 0.14 11.68 1.54
CA GLU A 278 -1.19 11.73 2.11
C GLU A 278 -1.83 13.11 1.91
N VAL A 279 -2.95 13.10 1.19
CA VAL A 279 -3.81 14.25 0.94
C VAL A 279 -4.53 14.56 2.25
N GLY A 280 -4.03 15.52 3.03
CA GLY A 280 -4.71 15.94 4.25
C GLY A 280 -3.92 16.85 5.17
N LEU A 281 -2.60 16.68 5.28
CA LEU A 281 -1.78 17.39 6.27
C LEU A 281 -0.57 18.08 5.63
N GLN A 282 -0.51 19.39 5.79
CA GLN A 282 0.74 20.13 5.59
C GLN A 282 1.81 19.56 6.54
N GLN A 283 3.03 19.37 6.02
CA GLN A 283 4.28 19.07 6.75
C GLN A 283 4.64 17.61 7.12
N TYR A 284 4.05 16.58 6.51
CA TYR A 284 4.72 15.26 6.42
C TYR A 284 4.90 14.82 4.97
N SER A 285 6.15 14.89 4.51
CA SER A 285 6.64 14.35 3.23
C SER A 285 6.21 12.88 3.06
N SER A 286 5.98 12.44 1.83
CA SER A 286 5.74 11.02 1.50
C SER A 286 6.97 10.18 1.82
N MET A 287 7.10 9.80 3.10
CA MET A 287 8.27 9.12 3.64
C MET A 287 8.53 7.83 2.85
N PRO A 288 9.72 7.67 2.22
CA PRO A 288 9.91 6.57 1.29
C PRO A 288 9.85 5.21 1.99
N CYS A 289 8.89 4.39 1.55
CA CYS A 289 8.59 3.11 2.17
C CYS A 289 9.48 2.02 1.58
N LYS A 290 10.04 1.16 2.43
CA LYS A 290 10.80 -0.01 1.98
C LYS A 290 9.86 -1.12 1.51
N LEU A 291 10.10 -1.67 0.32
CA LEU A 291 9.39 -2.86 -0.17
C LEU A 291 9.93 -4.13 0.49
N ASP A 292 9.07 -4.82 1.23
CA ASP A 292 9.32 -6.18 1.68
C ASP A 292 9.35 -7.15 0.49
N ARG A 293 10.12 -8.24 0.65
CA ARG A 293 10.32 -9.22 -0.42
C ARG A 293 9.13 -10.16 -0.52
N ASP A 294 8.74 -10.49 -1.74
CA ASP A 294 7.67 -11.41 -2.12
C ASP A 294 6.25 -10.99 -1.61
N ALA A 295 6.12 -9.82 -0.97
CA ALA A 295 4.87 -9.14 -0.64
C ALA A 295 4.34 -8.33 -1.84
N VAL A 296 3.01 -8.22 -1.97
CA VAL A 296 2.34 -7.30 -2.90
C VAL A 296 2.00 -6.02 -2.14
N VAL A 297 2.34 -4.87 -2.72
CA VAL A 297 2.14 -3.54 -2.11
C VAL A 297 1.45 -2.64 -3.12
N LYS A 298 0.40 -1.91 -2.69
CA LYS A 298 -0.20 -0.83 -3.47
C LYS A 298 0.66 0.42 -3.32
N ILE A 299 1.19 0.93 -4.43
CA ILE A 299 2.15 2.06 -4.47
C ILE A 299 1.61 3.30 -5.17
N PHE A 300 0.44 3.18 -5.80
CA PHE A 300 -0.36 4.29 -6.30
C PHE A 300 -1.84 3.98 -6.02
N ASP A 301 -2.62 4.99 -5.68
CA ASP A 301 -4.04 4.85 -5.40
C ASP A 301 -4.85 5.82 -6.28
N THR A 302 -5.63 5.25 -7.20
CA THR A 302 -6.46 6.01 -8.14
C THR A 302 -7.47 6.90 -7.42
N GLY A 303 -8.11 6.40 -6.36
CA GLY A 303 -9.12 7.16 -5.62
C GLY A 303 -8.50 8.37 -4.92
N ARG A 304 -7.35 8.18 -4.26
CA ARG A 304 -6.60 9.29 -3.65
C ARG A 304 -6.13 10.31 -4.69
N PHE A 305 -5.65 9.86 -5.85
CA PHE A 305 -5.23 10.76 -6.94
C PHE A 305 -6.40 11.58 -7.50
N LEU A 306 -7.54 10.95 -7.82
CA LEU A 306 -8.70 11.64 -8.38
C LEU A 306 -9.30 12.64 -7.38
N HIS A 307 -9.35 12.29 -6.09
CA HIS A 307 -9.78 13.21 -5.04
C HIS A 307 -8.82 14.41 -4.89
N ALA A 308 -7.51 14.18 -4.90
CA ALA A 308 -6.51 15.26 -4.90
C ALA A 308 -6.62 16.15 -6.14
N LEU A 309 -6.93 15.57 -7.30
CA LEU A 309 -7.07 16.30 -8.55
C LEU A 309 -8.33 17.20 -8.54
N GLN A 310 -9.42 16.72 -7.94
CA GLN A 310 -10.62 17.54 -7.72
C GLN A 310 -10.32 18.73 -6.80
N LEU A 311 -9.70 18.49 -5.64
CA LEU A 311 -9.29 19.57 -4.72
C LEU A 311 -8.29 20.53 -5.37
N HIS A 312 -7.44 20.04 -6.29
CA HIS A 312 -6.58 20.89 -7.10
C HIS A 312 -7.36 21.74 -8.11
N GLN A 313 -8.37 21.18 -8.79
CA GLN A 313 -9.24 21.92 -9.70
C GLN A 313 -9.95 23.09 -8.99
N GLU A 314 -10.43 22.85 -7.77
CA GLU A 314 -11.05 23.83 -6.88
C GLU A 314 -10.04 24.84 -6.27
N GLY A 315 -8.74 24.64 -6.51
CA GLY A 315 -7.66 25.50 -6.01
C GLY A 315 -7.28 25.31 -4.55
N GLN A 316 -7.86 24.31 -3.87
CA GLN A 316 -7.61 23.99 -2.47
C GLN A 316 -6.29 23.22 -2.25
N TYR A 317 -5.78 22.53 -3.28
CA TYR A 317 -4.58 21.68 -3.20
C TYR A 317 -3.55 21.97 -4.31
N PRO A 318 -2.25 21.65 -4.10
CA PRO A 318 -1.26 21.54 -5.16
C PRO A 318 -1.61 20.40 -6.13
N ALA A 319 -1.02 20.43 -7.34
CA ALA A 319 -1.25 19.39 -8.35
C ALA A 319 -0.76 18.02 -7.84
N PRO A 320 -1.58 16.95 -7.91
CA PRO A 320 -1.13 15.60 -7.56
C PRO A 320 -0.16 15.04 -8.60
N ASP A 321 0.88 14.35 -8.17
CA ASP A 321 1.83 13.66 -9.06
C ASP A 321 1.27 12.28 -9.49
N PRO A 322 1.10 12.00 -10.81
CA PRO A 322 0.72 10.68 -11.33
C PRO A 322 1.89 9.68 -11.38
N THR A 323 3.06 10.04 -10.82
CA THR A 323 4.30 9.27 -10.85
C THR A 323 4.63 8.63 -9.50
N VAL A 324 5.08 7.37 -9.54
CA VAL A 324 5.73 6.70 -8.40
C VAL A 324 7.22 6.55 -8.68
N THR A 325 8.05 6.91 -7.71
CA THR A 325 9.51 6.81 -7.77
C THR A 325 9.98 5.60 -6.96
N LEU A 326 10.75 4.70 -7.59
CA LEU A 326 11.44 3.57 -6.96
C LEU A 326 12.95 3.83 -6.86
N CYS A 327 13.56 3.47 -5.74
CA CYS A 327 15.00 3.53 -5.51
C CYS A 327 15.55 2.13 -5.21
N PHE A 328 16.57 1.69 -5.93
CA PHE A 328 17.13 0.33 -5.82
C PHE A 328 18.52 0.35 -5.16
N GLY A 329 18.77 -0.58 -4.23
CA GLY A 329 20.04 -0.73 -3.52
C GLY A 329 20.31 0.29 -2.42
N GLU A 330 19.76 1.50 -2.55
CA GLU A 330 19.97 2.61 -1.65
C GLU A 330 18.71 3.02 -0.92
N GLU A 331 18.90 3.66 0.23
CA GLU A 331 17.83 4.26 1.01
C GLU A 331 17.44 5.59 0.39
N LEU A 332 16.13 5.81 0.24
CA LEU A 332 15.56 7.08 -0.17
C LEU A 332 15.03 7.73 1.10
N GLN A 333 15.49 8.95 1.43
CA GLN A 333 15.00 9.70 2.60
C GLN A 333 13.88 10.67 2.16
N ASP A 334 14.09 11.29 1.00
CA ASP A 334 13.13 12.14 0.30
C ASP A 334 13.42 12.14 -1.21
N LEU A 335 12.52 12.73 -2.00
CA LEU A 335 12.65 12.84 -3.47
C LEU A 335 13.76 13.80 -3.91
N SER A 336 14.19 14.78 -3.10
CA SER A 336 15.31 15.66 -3.45
C SER A 336 16.62 14.87 -3.57
N THR A 337 16.79 13.83 -2.74
CA THR A 337 17.95 12.94 -2.81
C THR A 337 17.93 11.98 -4.01
N ALA A 338 16.83 11.86 -4.77
CA ALA A 338 16.71 10.88 -5.85
C ALA A 338 17.79 11.06 -6.94
N LYS A 339 18.21 12.29 -7.23
CA LYS A 339 19.23 12.60 -8.25
C LYS A 339 20.63 12.08 -7.91
N SER A 340 20.94 11.79 -6.65
CA SER A 340 22.25 11.22 -6.26
C SER A 340 22.27 9.69 -6.18
N LYS A 341 21.12 9.02 -6.38
CA LYS A 341 21.01 7.56 -6.28
C LYS A 341 21.49 6.86 -7.56
N LEU A 342 22.11 5.69 -7.39
CA LEU A 342 22.67 4.84 -8.43
C LEU A 342 21.63 4.35 -9.43
N ILE A 343 20.43 3.99 -8.95
CA ILE A 343 19.32 3.49 -9.77
C ILE A 343 17.99 4.03 -9.22
N ILE A 344 17.35 4.89 -10.00
CA ILE A 344 15.95 5.30 -9.83
C ILE A 344 15.14 4.74 -11.00
N VAL A 345 13.91 4.30 -10.74
CA VAL A 345 12.91 3.99 -11.76
C VAL A 345 11.64 4.77 -11.43
N GLN A 346 11.15 5.57 -12.35
CA GLN A 346 9.87 6.26 -12.25
C GLN A 346 8.80 5.50 -13.04
N ILE A 347 7.58 5.45 -12.49
CA ILE A 347 6.42 4.77 -13.05
C ILE A 347 5.29 5.80 -13.11
N THR A 348 4.99 6.31 -14.29
CA THR A 348 3.93 7.31 -14.49
C THR A 348 2.73 6.67 -15.18
N VAL A 349 1.52 6.89 -14.64
CA VAL A 349 0.27 6.42 -15.28
C VAL A 349 -0.19 7.46 -16.30
N LEU A 350 -0.09 7.12 -17.60
CA LEU A 350 -0.27 8.10 -18.67
C LEU A 350 -1.69 8.69 -18.74
N ASN A 351 -2.71 7.89 -18.45
CA ASN A 351 -4.10 8.36 -18.46
C ASN A 351 -4.33 9.46 -17.40
N TYR A 352 -3.64 9.38 -16.26
CA TYR A 352 -3.74 10.36 -15.17
C TYR A 352 -2.83 11.59 -15.40
N GLN A 353 -1.70 11.41 -16.12
CA GLN A 353 -0.89 12.51 -16.64
C GLN A 353 -1.72 13.42 -17.58
N HIS A 354 -2.38 12.84 -18.59
CA HIS A 354 -3.22 13.60 -19.52
C HIS A 354 -4.42 14.26 -18.82
N LEU A 355 -5.01 13.60 -17.82
CA LEU A 355 -6.12 14.15 -17.04
C LEU A 355 -5.68 15.38 -16.22
N LEU A 356 -4.50 15.33 -15.60
CA LEU A 356 -3.90 16.46 -14.88
C LEU A 356 -3.59 17.62 -15.83
N GLU A 357 -3.03 17.34 -17.01
CA GLU A 357 -2.75 18.34 -18.05
C GLU A 357 -4.02 19.07 -18.51
N ALA A 358 -5.13 18.34 -18.70
CA ALA A 358 -6.43 18.92 -19.04
C ALA A 358 -6.99 19.83 -17.92
N VAL A 359 -6.89 19.42 -16.65
CA VAL A 359 -7.29 20.26 -15.50
C VAL A 359 -6.42 21.52 -15.40
N ASN A 360 -5.11 21.40 -15.58
CA ASN A 360 -4.18 22.53 -15.57
C ASN A 360 -4.49 23.52 -16.70
N MET A 361 -4.75 23.03 -17.91
CA MET A 361 -5.13 23.87 -19.05
C MET A 361 -6.40 24.68 -18.75
N ARG A 362 -7.44 24.04 -18.19
CA ARG A 362 -8.69 24.68 -17.76
C ARG A 362 -8.49 25.71 -16.65
N ARG A 363 -7.61 25.46 -15.67
CA ARG A 363 -7.25 26.44 -14.63
C ARG A 363 -6.44 27.63 -15.16
N SER A 364 -5.68 27.43 -16.23
CA SER A 364 -4.75 28.44 -16.77
C SER A 364 -5.41 29.48 -17.70
N GLN A 365 -6.63 29.24 -18.20
CA GLN A 365 -7.37 30.18 -19.04
C GLN A 365 -7.96 31.32 -18.20
N PRO A 366 -7.49 32.58 -18.31
CA PRO A 366 -7.91 33.64 -17.39
C PRO A 366 -9.28 34.24 -17.73
N TYR A 367 -9.68 34.21 -19.02
CA TYR A 367 -10.93 34.80 -19.49
C TYR A 367 -11.45 34.09 -20.76
N CYS A 368 -12.49 33.27 -20.61
CA CYS A 368 -13.42 32.93 -21.70
C CYS A 368 -14.82 32.54 -21.19
N ASN A 369 -15.32 33.25 -20.17
CA ASN A 369 -16.77 33.45 -20.03
C ASN A 369 -17.21 34.49 -21.06
N ASN A 370 -17.38 34.07 -22.31
CA ASN A 370 -18.21 34.79 -23.29
C ASN A 370 -19.20 33.80 -23.88
N THR A 371 -20.46 33.98 -23.53
CA THR A 371 -21.58 33.40 -24.25
C THR A 371 -21.58 33.91 -25.69
N ASN A 372 -21.72 32.99 -26.64
CA ASN A 372 -21.77 33.22 -28.09
C ASN A 372 -20.45 33.72 -28.72
N LEU A 373 -19.68 32.79 -29.29
CA LEU A 373 -19.32 32.91 -30.70
C LEU A 373 -19.04 31.51 -31.28
N ASP A 374 -19.79 31.17 -32.33
CA ASP A 374 -19.65 29.94 -33.09
C ASP A 374 -18.45 30.04 -34.06
N MET A 375 -17.50 29.09 -33.97
CA MET A 375 -17.08 28.22 -35.09
C MET A 375 -15.70 27.57 -34.88
N SER A 376 -15.58 26.32 -35.35
CA SER A 376 -14.33 25.63 -35.73
C SER A 376 -13.37 25.16 -34.62
N ASP A 377 -13.88 24.42 -33.63
CA ASP A 377 -13.08 23.41 -32.89
C ASP A 377 -13.75 22.02 -32.90
N GLU A 378 -14.69 21.83 -33.84
CA GLU A 378 -15.57 20.64 -33.87
C GLU A 378 -14.80 19.33 -34.09
N VAL A 379 -13.66 19.27 -34.76
CA VAL A 379 -13.07 17.95 -35.11
C VAL A 379 -12.39 17.26 -33.92
N VAL A 380 -11.73 18.02 -33.03
CA VAL A 380 -11.13 17.44 -31.81
C VAL A 380 -12.17 17.38 -30.69
N SER A 381 -13.02 18.40 -30.59
CA SER A 381 -14.15 18.40 -29.67
C SER A 381 -15.15 17.28 -29.99
N ASP A 382 -15.47 16.98 -31.26
CA ASP A 382 -16.27 15.80 -31.65
C ASP A 382 -15.50 14.50 -31.47
N GLN A 383 -14.19 14.44 -31.71
CA GLN A 383 -13.49 13.18 -31.47
C GLN A 383 -13.53 12.84 -29.97
N MET A 384 -13.38 13.83 -29.09
CA MET A 384 -13.57 13.65 -27.65
C MET A 384 -15.04 13.47 -27.27
N ALA A 385 -15.98 14.25 -27.82
CA ALA A 385 -17.39 14.17 -27.53
C ALA A 385 -17.99 12.86 -28.05
N ARG A 386 -17.54 12.32 -29.18
CA ARG A 386 -17.85 10.95 -29.64
C ARG A 386 -17.13 9.88 -28.84
N ILE A 387 -15.93 10.11 -28.32
CA ILE A 387 -15.39 9.21 -27.29
C ILE A 387 -16.35 9.22 -26.08
N TYR A 388 -16.73 10.39 -25.54
CA TYR A 388 -17.72 10.51 -24.48
C TYR A 388 -19.10 9.94 -24.86
N GLN A 389 -19.54 10.06 -26.11
CA GLN A 389 -20.91 9.75 -26.54
C GLN A 389 -21.05 8.32 -27.07
N ASP A 390 -20.06 7.75 -27.75
CA ASP A 390 -19.99 6.31 -28.03
C ASP A 390 -19.81 5.51 -26.73
N LEU A 391 -19.07 6.06 -25.73
CA LEU A 391 -19.05 5.53 -24.37
C LEU A 391 -20.43 5.63 -23.66
N CYS A 392 -21.30 6.57 -24.05
CA CYS A 392 -22.63 6.76 -23.45
C CYS A 392 -23.81 6.13 -24.23
N SER A 393 -23.65 5.79 -25.52
CA SER A 393 -24.81 5.54 -26.42
C SER A 393 -25.11 4.07 -26.71
N TYR A 394 -24.41 3.11 -26.10
CA TYR A 394 -24.67 1.67 -26.28
C TYR A 394 -25.50 1.04 -25.15
N SER A 395 -26.80 1.37 -25.13
CA SER A 395 -27.81 0.61 -24.40
C SER A 395 -28.21 -0.66 -25.18
N SER A 396 -27.34 -1.68 -25.14
CA SER A 396 -27.69 -3.01 -25.69
C SER A 396 -28.69 -3.75 -24.78
N PRO A 397 -29.67 -4.49 -25.34
CA PRO A 397 -30.88 -4.89 -24.62
C PRO A 397 -30.67 -6.04 -23.63
N GLN A 398 -31.48 -6.05 -22.57
CA GLN A 398 -31.56 -7.19 -21.66
C GLN A 398 -31.98 -8.46 -22.41
N ARG A 399 -31.16 -9.52 -22.32
CA ARG A 399 -31.61 -10.87 -22.63
C ARG A 399 -32.43 -11.43 -21.46
N THR A 400 -33.68 -11.74 -21.73
CA THR A 400 -34.57 -12.48 -20.83
C THR A 400 -33.94 -13.83 -20.46
N PRO A 401 -34.00 -14.28 -19.19
CA PRO A 401 -33.53 -15.62 -18.84
C PRO A 401 -34.42 -16.69 -19.50
N CYS A 402 -33.79 -17.62 -20.22
CA CYS A 402 -34.44 -18.76 -20.84
C CYS A 402 -35.02 -19.68 -19.75
N TYR A 403 -36.35 -19.77 -19.66
CA TYR A 403 -37.01 -20.84 -18.92
C TYR A 403 -36.79 -22.15 -19.69
N ARG A 404 -36.41 -23.23 -19.01
CA ARG A 404 -36.29 -24.56 -19.65
C ARG A 404 -37.67 -25.21 -19.73
N ASP A 405 -38.03 -25.69 -20.91
CA ASP A 405 -39.20 -26.53 -21.11
C ASP A 405 -39.10 -27.83 -20.31
N ASN A 406 -40.13 -28.11 -19.51
CA ASN A 406 -40.49 -29.47 -19.12
C ASN A 406 -41.67 -29.90 -19.99
N MET A 407 -41.39 -30.60 -21.10
CA MET A 407 -42.45 -31.28 -21.84
C MET A 407 -43.08 -32.37 -20.97
N GLN A 408 -44.41 -32.35 -20.87
CA GLN A 408 -45.18 -33.52 -20.46
C GLN A 408 -45.45 -34.44 -21.67
N ILE A 409 -45.65 -35.72 -21.38
CA ILE A 409 -45.75 -36.81 -22.35
C ILE A 409 -47.23 -37.11 -22.64
N THR A 410 -47.52 -37.55 -23.88
CA THR A 410 -48.83 -38.06 -24.40
C THR A 410 -49.99 -37.05 -24.48
N ALA A 411 -50.94 -37.19 -25.41
CA ALA A 411 -51.22 -38.32 -26.32
C ALA A 411 -51.41 -37.87 -27.78
#